data_AF-A0A226DVZ0-F1
#
_entry.id   AF-A0A226DVZ0-F1
#
_cell.length_a   1.000
_cell.length_b   1.000
_cell.length_c   1.000
_cell.angle_alpha   90.00
_cell.angle_beta   90.00
_cell.angle_gamma   90.00
#
_symmetry.space_group_name_H-M   'P 1'
#
loop_
_entity.id
_entity.type
_entity.pdbx_description
1 polymer ?
#
loop_
_entity_poly.entity_id
_entity_poly.type
_entity_poly.pdbx_seq_one_letter_code
_entity_poly.pdbx_strand_id
1 'polypeptide(L)'
;MSILSFSIISIDYFVFLLLEQWFSSVNPSPPIWKFVFIYYCITLFTACVLFVTHFSLLRKETIRLLNSGIQVEQTVNLKGQDSVNTFYLCFIAQCIIGVCILPIIGFAFGLIRPCMPPALTSSMGQECKSWDHVGQIGIVFQTCLSILLGYIAGQLAANVVFAVGIVLVYPTVIKLIILDSIARNFNRAWQNGFAYLRTFRTLQILSIMHNAVLSQPIMPVFVGGVTVCLSFALYILIVPTSEVPLPVFLLFCQVTLHMFVIIVGPFKMMACPLVKSIEVLKSLERIKGTSLVRKFVRSCPPCKMSLGDGTFFDMATSLVILRKSVDLLIYFLLT
;
A
#
# COMPACT_ATOMS: atom_id res chain seq x y z
N MET A 1 7.17 -25.82 6.56
CA MET A 1 6.22 -25.01 7.35
C MET A 1 6.08 -23.67 6.64
N SER A 2 4.91 -23.39 6.08
CA SER A 2 4.69 -22.29 5.14
C SER A 2 4.75 -20.94 5.86
N ILE A 3 5.24 -19.89 5.22
CA ILE A 3 5.15 -18.49 5.73
C ILE A 3 3.70 -18.14 6.11
N LEU A 4 2.71 -18.72 5.41
CA LEU A 4 1.29 -18.64 5.79
C LEU A 4 1.01 -19.18 7.19
N SER A 5 1.53 -20.35 7.54
CA SER A 5 1.23 -21.02 8.81
C SER A 5 1.74 -20.17 9.98
N PHE A 6 2.93 -19.58 9.84
CA PHE A 6 3.47 -18.66 10.83
C PHE A 6 2.68 -17.36 10.90
N SER A 7 2.24 -16.84 9.74
CA SER A 7 1.41 -15.64 9.68
C SER A 7 0.06 -15.86 10.38
N ILE A 8 -0.63 -16.97 10.10
CA ILE A 8 -1.95 -17.29 10.66
C ILE A 8 -1.89 -17.43 12.19
N ILE A 9 -0.89 -18.15 12.73
CA ILE A 9 -0.75 -18.32 14.18
C ILE A 9 -0.46 -16.98 14.86
N SER A 10 0.37 -16.12 14.24
CA SER A 10 0.62 -14.77 14.73
C SER A 10 -0.67 -13.90 14.72
N ILE A 11 -1.58 -14.19 13.80
CA ILE A 11 -2.85 -13.47 13.61
C ILE A 11 -3.87 -13.76 14.70
N ASP A 12 -4.17 -15.02 14.94
CA ASP A 12 -5.16 -15.39 15.96
C ASP A 12 -4.71 -14.91 17.34
N TYR A 13 -3.40 -15.00 17.61
CA TYR A 13 -2.80 -14.52 18.85
C TYR A 13 -2.92 -13.00 18.99
N PHE A 14 -2.56 -12.22 17.97
CA PHE A 14 -2.62 -10.77 18.04
C PHE A 14 -4.06 -10.23 18.21
N VAL A 15 -5.03 -10.83 17.53
CA VAL A 15 -6.45 -10.47 17.67
C VAL A 15 -6.94 -10.76 19.08
N PHE A 16 -6.59 -11.93 19.63
CA PHE A 16 -6.92 -12.29 21.01
C PHE A 16 -6.40 -11.25 22.01
N LEU A 17 -5.14 -10.81 21.85
CA LEU A 17 -4.53 -9.82 22.71
C LEU A 17 -5.20 -8.45 22.66
N LEU A 18 -5.57 -8.01 21.46
CA LEU A 18 -6.28 -6.74 21.29
C LEU A 18 -7.66 -6.77 21.95
N LEU A 19 -8.36 -7.89 21.86
CA LEU A 19 -9.67 -8.07 22.49
C LEU A 19 -9.55 -8.06 24.02
N GLU A 20 -8.57 -8.80 24.57
CA GLU A 20 -8.34 -8.84 26.02
C GLU A 20 -8.05 -7.45 26.60
N GLN A 21 -7.22 -6.68 25.89
CA GLN A 21 -6.93 -5.29 26.28
C GLN A 21 -8.14 -4.36 26.15
N TRP A 22 -9.04 -4.62 25.18
CA TRP A 22 -10.27 -3.86 25.01
C TRP A 22 -11.27 -4.08 26.16
N PHE A 23 -11.40 -5.31 26.63
CA PHE A 23 -12.35 -5.66 27.69
C PHE A 23 -11.86 -5.30 29.10
N SER A 24 -10.59 -4.95 29.25
CA SER A 24 -10.01 -4.52 30.51
C SER A 24 -10.39 -3.07 30.82
N SER A 25 -11.58 -2.84 31.40
CA SER A 25 -12.02 -1.51 31.81
C SER A 25 -11.12 -0.95 32.93
N VAL A 26 -10.37 0.11 32.66
CA VAL A 26 -9.57 0.82 33.67
C VAL A 26 -10.33 2.08 34.10
N ASN A 27 -10.50 2.25 35.41
CA ASN A 27 -10.96 3.50 36.03
C ASN A 27 -9.75 4.25 36.60
N PRO A 28 -9.50 5.53 36.23
CA PRO A 28 -10.30 6.41 35.36
C PRO A 28 -10.13 6.12 33.85
N SER A 29 -11.07 6.63 33.04
CA SER A 29 -11.05 6.47 31.58
C SER A 29 -9.73 6.94 30.96
N PRO A 30 -9.07 6.11 30.13
CA PRO A 30 -7.80 6.48 29.52
C PRO A 30 -7.98 7.60 28.49
N PRO A 31 -6.93 8.40 28.22
CA PRO A 31 -7.00 9.49 27.25
C PRO A 31 -7.31 8.97 25.84
N ILE A 32 -8.08 9.75 25.07
CA ILE A 32 -8.66 9.35 23.78
C ILE A 32 -7.60 8.85 22.77
N TRP A 33 -6.41 9.47 22.78
CA TRP A 33 -5.32 9.09 21.88
C TRP A 33 -4.90 7.61 22.03
N LYS A 34 -5.05 7.01 23.22
CA LYS A 34 -4.75 5.59 23.45
C LYS A 34 -5.71 4.69 22.69
N PHE A 35 -7.00 5.04 22.65
CA PHE A 35 -8.00 4.31 21.87
C PHE A 35 -7.72 4.45 20.38
N VAL A 36 -7.44 5.67 19.90
CA VAL A 36 -7.09 5.90 18.49
C VAL A 36 -5.86 5.09 18.07
N PHE A 37 -4.85 5.04 18.94
CA PHE A 37 -3.66 4.23 18.71
C PHE A 37 -3.97 2.72 18.62
N ILE A 38 -4.79 2.19 19.53
CA ILE A 38 -5.23 0.78 19.49
C ILE A 38 -6.01 0.50 18.20
N TYR A 39 -6.97 1.36 17.83
CA TYR A 39 -7.73 1.22 16.58
C TYR A 39 -6.85 1.29 15.33
N TYR A 40 -5.81 2.11 15.35
CA TYR A 40 -4.80 2.14 14.30
C TYR A 40 -4.08 0.78 14.19
N CYS A 41 -3.61 0.23 15.31
CA CYS A 41 -2.97 -1.09 15.32
C CYS A 41 -3.90 -2.20 14.81
N ILE A 42 -5.16 -2.22 15.25
CA ILE A 42 -6.18 -3.18 14.79
C ILE A 42 -6.39 -3.04 13.27
N THR A 43 -6.65 -1.82 12.80
CA THR A 43 -6.93 -1.54 11.39
C THR A 43 -5.77 -1.99 10.50
N LEU A 44 -4.55 -1.60 10.87
CA LEU A 44 -3.33 -1.95 10.15
C LEU A 44 -3.10 -3.47 10.12
N PHE A 45 -3.36 -4.13 11.24
CA PHE A 45 -3.23 -5.57 11.36
C PHE A 45 -4.23 -6.31 10.49
N THR A 46 -5.53 -5.99 10.61
CA THR A 46 -6.60 -6.58 9.81
C THR A 46 -6.34 -6.36 8.32
N ALA A 47 -5.91 -5.16 7.90
CA ALA A 47 -5.52 -4.92 6.53
C ALA A 47 -4.38 -5.86 6.10
N CYS A 48 -3.30 -5.95 6.88
CA CYS A 48 -2.16 -6.83 6.60
C CYS A 48 -2.58 -8.31 6.44
N VAL A 49 -3.44 -8.82 7.34
CA VAL A 49 -4.00 -10.17 7.27
C VAL A 49 -4.73 -10.42 5.96
N LEU A 50 -5.60 -9.47 5.58
CA LEU A 50 -6.38 -9.56 4.36
C LEU A 50 -5.47 -9.56 3.13
N PHE A 51 -4.45 -8.69 3.09
CA PHE A 51 -3.47 -8.67 2.01
C PHE A 51 -2.68 -9.97 1.89
N VAL A 52 -2.12 -10.44 3.00
CA VAL A 52 -1.31 -11.67 3.01
C VAL A 52 -2.15 -12.85 2.58
N THR A 53 -3.37 -12.99 3.12
CA THR A 53 -4.30 -14.06 2.75
C THR A 53 -4.65 -13.99 1.26
N HIS A 54 -5.02 -12.81 0.76
CA HIS A 54 -5.41 -12.65 -0.64
C HIS A 54 -4.27 -12.93 -1.62
N PHE A 55 -3.06 -12.39 -1.38
CA PHE A 55 -1.91 -12.65 -2.25
C PHE A 55 -1.42 -14.09 -2.15
N SER A 56 -1.66 -14.74 -1.01
CA SER A 56 -1.40 -16.17 -0.87
C SER A 56 -2.36 -17.01 -1.72
N LEU A 57 -3.64 -16.64 -1.75
CA LEU A 57 -4.65 -17.29 -2.58
C LEU A 57 -4.38 -17.05 -4.08
N LEU A 58 -4.03 -15.82 -4.46
CA LEU A 58 -3.73 -15.42 -5.84
C LEU A 58 -2.23 -15.50 -6.19
N ARG A 59 -1.49 -16.39 -5.53
CA ARG A 59 -0.03 -16.48 -5.71
C ARG A 59 0.36 -16.75 -7.16
N LYS A 60 -0.36 -17.67 -7.83
CA LYS A 60 -0.06 -18.08 -9.22
C LYS A 60 -0.31 -16.93 -10.19
N GLU A 61 -1.41 -16.22 -10.01
CA GLU A 61 -1.84 -15.07 -10.80
C GLU A 61 -0.90 -13.89 -10.61
N THR A 62 -0.49 -13.63 -9.36
CA THR A 62 0.49 -12.58 -9.03
C THR A 62 1.85 -12.85 -9.67
N ILE A 63 2.36 -14.08 -9.58
CA ILE A 63 3.61 -14.47 -10.25
C ILE A 63 3.49 -14.32 -11.77
N ARG A 64 2.36 -14.73 -12.37
CA ARG A 64 2.12 -14.59 -13.80
C ARG A 64 2.08 -13.11 -14.22
N LEU A 65 1.44 -12.25 -13.43
CA LEU A 65 1.38 -10.81 -13.65
C LEU A 65 2.79 -10.21 -13.66
N LEU A 66 3.61 -10.52 -12.64
CA LEU A 66 4.96 -9.99 -12.51
C LEU A 66 5.88 -10.50 -13.62
N ASN A 67 5.86 -11.80 -13.92
CA ASN A 67 6.68 -12.37 -15.00
C ASN A 67 6.31 -11.79 -16.37
N SER A 68 5.03 -11.53 -16.62
CA SER A 68 4.59 -10.86 -17.85
C SER A 68 5.10 -9.43 -17.92
N GLY A 69 5.12 -8.71 -16.79
CA GLY A 69 5.71 -7.37 -16.69
C GLY A 69 7.20 -7.37 -17.03
N ILE A 70 7.96 -8.30 -16.45
CA ILE A 70 9.41 -8.44 -16.69
C ILE A 70 9.71 -8.76 -18.16
N GLN A 71 8.96 -9.67 -18.78
CA GLN A 71 9.15 -10.01 -20.20
C GLN A 71 8.91 -8.81 -21.12
N VAL A 72 7.89 -8.01 -20.82
CA VAL A 72 7.61 -6.77 -21.54
C VAL A 72 8.76 -5.78 -21.37
N GLU A 73 9.22 -5.58 -20.13
CA GLU A 73 10.32 -4.68 -19.80
C GLU A 73 11.59 -5.05 -20.56
N GLN A 74 11.99 -6.34 -20.55
CA GLN A 74 13.13 -6.85 -21.31
C GLN A 74 12.97 -6.57 -22.81
N THR A 75 11.77 -6.76 -23.36
CA THR A 75 11.49 -6.51 -24.78
C THR A 75 11.60 -5.02 -25.14
N VAL A 76 11.24 -4.12 -24.22
CA VAL A 76 11.38 -2.66 -24.41
C VAL A 76 12.84 -2.24 -24.27
N ASN A 77 13.57 -2.79 -23.30
CA ASN A 77 14.99 -2.49 -23.07
C ASN A 77 15.86 -2.94 -24.25
N LEU A 78 15.58 -4.10 -24.86
CA LEU A 78 16.27 -4.57 -26.07
C LEU A 78 16.11 -3.61 -27.27
N LYS A 79 15.11 -2.72 -27.25
CA LYS A 79 14.90 -1.69 -28.28
C LYS A 79 15.61 -0.37 -27.96
N GLY A 80 16.41 -0.31 -26.89
CA GLY A 80 17.16 0.88 -26.47
C GLY A 80 16.27 2.02 -25.99
N GLN A 81 15.08 1.72 -25.46
CA GLN A 81 14.19 2.73 -24.90
C GLN A 81 14.37 2.85 -23.40
N ASP A 82 15.29 3.72 -22.97
CA ASP A 82 15.39 4.11 -21.57
C ASP A 82 14.09 4.79 -21.15
N SER A 83 13.42 4.20 -20.18
CA SER A 83 12.11 4.66 -19.69
C SER A 83 12.02 4.63 -18.17
N VAL A 84 13.17 4.79 -17.50
CA VAL A 84 13.21 4.91 -16.05
C VAL A 84 12.67 6.30 -15.68
N ASN A 85 11.44 6.34 -15.18
CA ASN A 85 10.84 7.56 -14.68
C ASN A 85 11.47 7.91 -13.33
N THR A 86 12.03 9.12 -13.19
CA THR A 86 12.62 9.65 -11.94
C THR A 86 11.69 9.46 -10.74
N PHE A 87 10.38 9.61 -10.94
CA PHE A 87 9.39 9.37 -9.88
C PHE A 87 9.47 7.96 -9.29
N TYR A 88 9.65 6.93 -10.13
CA TYR A 88 9.73 5.54 -9.69
C TYR A 88 10.99 5.28 -8.87
N LEU A 89 12.12 5.89 -9.24
CA LEU A 89 13.36 5.83 -8.46
C LEU A 89 13.18 6.47 -7.09
N CYS A 90 12.59 7.66 -7.02
CA CYS A 90 12.29 8.33 -5.75
C CYS A 90 11.34 7.49 -4.88
N PHE A 91 10.31 6.88 -5.49
CA PHE A 91 9.37 6.02 -4.79
C PHE A 91 10.03 4.75 -4.23
N ILE A 92 10.89 4.08 -5.00
CA ILE A 92 11.66 2.92 -4.51
C ILE A 92 12.60 3.34 -3.38
N ALA A 93 13.33 4.44 -3.54
CA ALA A 93 14.21 4.96 -2.50
C ALA A 93 13.44 5.20 -1.19
N GLN A 94 12.26 5.83 -1.28
CA GLN A 94 11.39 6.04 -0.12
C GLN A 94 10.89 4.73 0.51
N CYS A 95 10.59 3.71 -0.29
CA CYS A 95 10.21 2.38 0.21
C CYS A 95 11.38 1.71 0.95
N ILE A 96 12.60 1.79 0.42
CA ILE A 96 13.80 1.24 1.06
C ILE A 96 14.05 1.93 2.40
N ILE A 97 14.01 3.27 2.42
CA ILE A 97 14.15 4.05 3.65
C ILE A 97 13.10 3.63 4.68
N GLY A 98 11.83 3.48 4.29
CA GLY A 98 10.76 3.03 5.17
C GLY A 98 11.00 1.64 5.76
N VAL A 99 11.44 0.69 4.94
CA VAL A 99 11.75 -0.70 5.38
C VAL A 99 12.93 -0.74 6.34
N CYS A 100 13.91 0.16 6.21
CA CYS A 100 15.04 0.24 7.13
C CYS A 100 14.69 0.98 8.43
N ILE A 101 13.92 2.08 8.36
CA ILE A 101 13.62 2.93 9.52
C ILE A 101 12.57 2.29 10.45
N LEU A 102 11.53 1.66 9.90
CA LEU A 102 10.41 1.15 10.71
C LEU A 102 10.83 0.07 11.74
N PRO A 103 11.69 -0.91 11.41
CA PRO A 103 12.23 -1.85 12.39
C PRO A 103 13.03 -1.17 13.51
N ILE A 104 13.81 -0.14 13.17
CA ILE A 104 14.63 0.60 14.14
C ILE A 104 13.72 1.35 15.12
N ILE A 105 12.68 2.02 14.61
CA ILE A 105 11.66 2.68 15.44
C ILE A 105 10.95 1.63 16.32
N GLY A 106 10.53 0.49 15.76
CA GLY A 106 9.87 -0.57 16.52
C GLY A 106 10.75 -1.14 17.64
N PHE A 107 12.03 -1.37 17.36
CA PHE A 107 13.01 -1.81 18.35
C PHE A 107 13.23 -0.78 19.45
N ALA A 108 13.47 0.49 19.08
CA ALA A 108 13.63 1.58 20.04
C ALA A 108 12.37 1.78 20.89
N PHE A 109 11.19 1.64 20.29
CA PHE A 109 9.92 1.72 20.98
C PHE A 109 9.76 0.63 22.04
N GLY A 110 10.10 -0.62 21.71
CA GLY A 110 10.08 -1.74 22.66
C GLY A 110 11.05 -1.54 23.82
N LEU A 111 12.22 -0.93 23.57
CA LEU A 111 13.19 -0.63 24.62
C LEU A 111 12.71 0.50 25.53
N ILE A 112 12.16 1.59 24.98
CA ILE A 112 11.79 2.76 25.77
C ILE A 112 10.47 2.53 26.52
N ARG A 113 9.49 1.87 25.89
CA ARG A 113 8.13 1.67 26.42
C ARG A 113 7.65 0.22 26.22
N PRO A 114 8.22 -0.76 26.94
CA PRO A 114 7.87 -2.16 26.75
C PRO A 114 6.42 -2.49 27.10
N CYS A 115 5.75 -1.70 27.94
CA CYS A 115 4.35 -1.91 28.34
C CYS A 115 3.31 -1.26 27.38
N MET A 116 3.75 -0.59 26.30
CA MET A 116 2.82 0.07 25.37
C MET A 116 2.47 -0.88 24.20
N PRO A 117 1.19 -0.95 23.76
CA PRO A 117 0.83 -1.75 22.59
C PRO A 117 1.67 -1.35 21.35
N PRO A 118 1.92 -2.25 20.39
CA PRO A 118 1.52 -3.64 20.28
C PRO A 118 2.42 -4.62 21.05
N ALA A 119 3.25 -4.14 21.99
CA ALA A 119 4.16 -5.01 22.72
C ALA A 119 3.39 -6.09 23.51
N LEU A 120 3.80 -7.35 23.34
CA LEU A 120 3.15 -8.55 23.90
C LEU A 120 3.26 -8.68 25.43
N THR A 121 3.87 -7.72 26.11
CA THR A 121 4.10 -7.77 27.56
C THR A 121 2.81 -7.77 28.37
N SER A 122 1.74 -7.16 27.86
CA SER A 122 0.46 -7.10 28.56
C SER A 122 -0.14 -8.49 28.82
N SER A 123 0.22 -9.52 28.04
CA SER A 123 -0.32 -10.86 28.18
C SER A 123 0.52 -11.82 29.01
N MET A 124 1.80 -11.53 29.21
CA MET A 124 2.71 -12.45 29.92
C MET A 124 2.62 -12.32 31.45
N GLY A 125 1.49 -11.83 31.98
CA GLY A 125 1.20 -11.78 33.41
C GLY A 125 2.12 -10.86 34.22
N GLN A 126 2.92 -10.01 33.56
CA GLN A 126 3.73 -9.01 34.23
C GLN A 126 2.86 -7.79 34.56
N GLU A 127 2.96 -7.29 35.80
CA GLU A 127 2.17 -6.16 36.32
C GLU A 127 2.54 -4.81 35.65
N CYS A 128 2.25 -4.64 34.36
CA CYS A 128 2.28 -3.33 33.71
C CYS A 128 1.10 -2.49 34.23
N LYS A 129 1.29 -1.77 35.34
CA LYS A 129 0.25 -0.90 35.93
C LYS A 129 -0.11 0.29 35.05
N SER A 130 0.81 0.75 34.20
CA SER A 130 0.58 1.84 33.25
C SER A 130 1.44 1.70 32.01
N TRP A 131 1.06 2.36 30.91
CA TRP A 131 1.84 2.38 29.66
C TRP A 131 3.20 3.07 29.83
N ASP A 132 3.31 3.93 30.83
CA ASP A 132 4.55 4.63 31.15
C ASP A 132 5.47 3.85 32.09
N HIS A 133 4.99 2.72 32.63
CA HIS A 133 5.76 1.93 33.56
C HIS A 133 6.87 1.19 32.83
N VAL A 134 8.12 1.41 33.25
CA VAL A 134 9.28 0.68 32.72
C VAL A 134 9.30 -0.77 33.25
N GLY A 135 8.61 -1.03 34.36
CA GLY A 135 8.52 -2.33 35.00
C GLY A 135 9.87 -2.83 35.53
N GLN A 136 9.86 -3.78 36.45
CA GLN A 136 11.05 -4.58 36.76
C GLN A 136 11.18 -5.74 35.77
N ILE A 137 11.01 -5.43 34.49
CA ILE A 137 11.20 -6.41 33.43
C ILE A 137 12.71 -6.63 33.31
N GLY A 138 13.18 -7.87 33.46
CA GLY A 138 14.59 -8.18 33.28
C GLY A 138 15.09 -7.70 31.92
N ILE A 139 16.26 -7.08 31.87
CA ILE A 139 16.86 -6.47 30.65
C ILE A 139 16.87 -7.46 29.47
N VAL A 140 17.11 -8.75 29.75
CA VAL A 140 17.10 -9.83 28.76
C VAL A 140 15.72 -9.96 28.10
N PHE A 141 14.65 -9.98 28.90
CA PHE A 141 13.29 -10.11 28.40
C PHE A 141 12.85 -8.85 27.63
N GLN A 142 13.18 -7.66 28.15
CA GLN A 142 12.91 -6.39 27.48
C GLN A 142 13.62 -6.31 26.12
N THR A 143 14.89 -6.74 26.04
CA THR A 143 15.64 -6.77 24.79
C THR A 143 15.03 -7.77 23.81
N CYS A 144 14.67 -8.97 24.28
CA CYS A 144 14.03 -9.99 23.44
C CYS A 144 12.71 -9.49 22.83
N LEU A 145 11.85 -8.88 23.65
CA LEU A 145 10.60 -8.27 23.20
C LEU A 145 10.83 -7.15 22.18
N SER A 146 11.85 -6.31 22.42
CA SER A 146 12.19 -5.21 21.51
C SER A 146 12.66 -5.72 20.15
N ILE A 147 13.47 -6.79 20.13
CA ILE A 147 13.89 -7.47 18.90
C ILE A 147 12.66 -8.02 18.17
N LEU A 148 11.75 -8.68 18.88
CA LEU A 148 10.53 -9.23 18.31
C LEU A 148 9.64 -8.12 17.72
N LEU A 149 9.49 -7.00 18.42
CA LEU A 149 8.70 -5.86 17.94
C LEU A 149 9.35 -5.22 16.69
N GLY A 150 10.67 -5.04 16.69
CA GLY A 150 11.40 -4.59 15.51
C GLY A 150 11.24 -5.53 14.31
N TYR A 151 11.26 -6.85 14.54
CA TYR A 151 11.02 -7.86 13.51
C TYR A 151 9.61 -7.78 12.94
N ILE A 152 8.58 -7.68 13.78
CA ILE A 152 7.18 -7.54 13.34
C ILE A 152 6.99 -6.25 12.54
N ALA A 153 7.55 -5.14 13.02
CA ALA A 153 7.51 -3.86 12.30
C ALA A 153 8.19 -3.94 10.92
N GLY A 154 9.34 -4.62 10.84
CA GLY A 154 10.03 -4.86 9.58
C GLY A 154 9.24 -5.73 8.61
N GLN A 155 8.64 -6.81 9.11
CA GLN A 155 7.78 -7.68 8.28
C GLN A 155 6.58 -6.90 7.74
N LEU A 156 5.97 -6.05 8.56
CA LEU A 156 4.86 -5.21 8.15
C LEU A 156 5.28 -4.20 7.07
N ALA A 157 6.42 -3.52 7.25
CA ALA A 157 6.97 -2.61 6.25
C ALA A 157 7.24 -3.34 4.92
N ALA A 158 7.86 -4.53 4.98
CA ALA A 158 8.14 -5.34 3.80
C ALA A 158 6.86 -5.77 3.08
N ASN A 159 5.81 -6.16 3.81
CA ASN A 159 4.51 -6.52 3.24
C ASN A 159 3.85 -5.31 2.54
N VAL A 160 3.90 -4.13 3.13
CA VAL A 160 3.38 -2.89 2.52
C VAL A 160 4.18 -2.55 1.25
N VAL A 161 5.51 -2.60 1.28
CA VAL A 161 6.35 -2.34 0.10
C VAL A 161 6.10 -3.37 -1.00
N PHE A 162 5.91 -4.65 -0.65
CA PHE A 162 5.55 -5.66 -1.62
C PHE A 162 4.19 -5.37 -2.26
N ALA A 163 3.15 -5.10 -1.46
CA ALA A 163 1.81 -4.83 -1.95
C ALA A 163 1.75 -3.56 -2.82
N VAL A 164 2.32 -2.45 -2.34
CA VAL A 164 2.25 -1.15 -3.03
C VAL A 164 3.30 -1.05 -4.12
N GLY A 165 4.56 -1.35 -3.85
CA GLY A 165 5.64 -1.20 -4.82
C GLY A 165 5.59 -2.25 -5.91
N ILE A 166 5.58 -3.53 -5.52
CA ILE A 166 5.74 -4.64 -6.47
C ILE A 166 4.42 -5.01 -7.12
N VAL A 167 3.32 -5.11 -6.36
CA VAL A 167 2.04 -5.55 -6.96
C VAL A 167 1.27 -4.39 -7.62
N LEU A 168 1.22 -3.22 -6.99
CA LEU A 168 0.40 -2.09 -7.46
C LEU A 168 1.16 -1.17 -8.44
N VAL A 169 2.32 -0.66 -8.04
CA VAL A 169 3.07 0.36 -8.80
C VAL A 169 3.80 -0.24 -9.98
N TYR A 170 4.53 -1.35 -9.82
CA TYR A 170 5.34 -1.93 -10.90
C TYR A 170 4.52 -2.27 -12.17
N PRO A 171 3.40 -3.02 -12.12
CA PRO A 171 2.61 -3.28 -13.33
C PRO A 171 2.00 -1.99 -13.92
N THR A 172 1.72 -0.98 -13.11
CA THR A 172 1.26 0.34 -13.57
C THR A 172 2.34 1.06 -14.36
N VAL A 173 3.59 1.02 -13.89
CA VAL A 173 4.75 1.58 -14.60
C VAL A 173 4.96 0.86 -15.93
N ILE A 174 4.92 -0.49 -15.94
CA ILE A 174 5.05 -1.26 -17.19
C ILE A 174 3.97 -0.88 -18.21
N LYS A 175 2.71 -0.69 -17.76
CA LYS A 175 1.63 -0.21 -18.64
C LYS A 175 1.95 1.16 -19.25
N LEU A 176 2.49 2.09 -18.46
CA LEU A 176 2.87 3.42 -18.93
C LEU A 176 4.03 3.36 -19.94
N ILE A 177 5.05 2.53 -19.67
CA ILE A 177 6.18 2.34 -20.58
C ILE A 177 5.71 1.81 -21.94
N ILE A 178 4.82 0.81 -21.95
CA ILE A 178 4.22 0.30 -23.20
C ILE A 178 3.47 1.41 -23.94
N LEU A 179 2.62 2.18 -23.23
CA LEU A 179 1.83 3.25 -23.83
C LEU A 179 2.72 4.34 -24.44
N ASP A 180 3.78 4.74 -23.74
CA ASP A 180 4.76 5.71 -24.23
C ASP A 180 5.58 5.18 -25.40
N SER A 181 5.88 3.87 -25.41
CA SER A 181 6.52 3.22 -26.56
C SER A 181 5.61 3.25 -27.80
N ILE A 182 4.32 2.95 -27.64
CA ILE A 182 3.34 3.03 -28.73
C ILE A 182 3.24 4.47 -29.23
N ALA A 183 3.01 5.45 -28.33
CA ALA A 183 2.84 6.85 -28.70
C ALA A 183 4.06 7.44 -29.45
N ARG A 184 5.29 7.14 -28.99
CA ARG A 184 6.52 7.63 -29.64
C ARG A 184 6.73 7.04 -31.03
N ASN A 185 6.52 5.73 -31.18
CA ASN A 185 6.77 5.03 -32.44
C ASN A 185 5.65 5.29 -33.46
N PHE A 186 4.44 5.53 -32.98
CA PHE A 186 3.29 5.92 -33.78
C PHE A 186 3.56 7.14 -34.66
N ASN A 187 4.27 8.15 -34.12
CA ASN A 187 4.60 9.37 -34.85
C ASN A 187 5.66 9.19 -35.94
N ARG A 188 6.44 8.09 -35.94
CA ARG A 188 7.62 7.92 -36.80
C ARG A 188 7.35 7.16 -38.09
N ALA A 189 6.56 6.09 -38.06
CA ALA A 189 6.23 5.34 -39.28
C ALA A 189 5.03 4.40 -39.07
N TRP A 190 3.95 4.63 -39.84
CA TRP A 190 2.72 3.82 -39.82
C TRP A 190 2.89 2.41 -40.40
N GLN A 191 4.02 2.10 -41.04
CA GLN A 191 4.17 0.87 -41.82
C GLN A 191 3.93 -0.43 -41.01
N ASN A 192 4.03 -0.38 -39.68
CA ASN A 192 3.80 -1.52 -38.79
C ASN A 192 2.52 -1.40 -37.92
N GLY A 193 1.42 -0.85 -38.45
CA GLY A 193 0.13 -0.70 -37.74
C GLY A 193 -0.32 -1.94 -36.95
N PHE A 194 -0.23 -3.13 -37.55
CA PHE A 194 -0.61 -4.39 -36.90
C PHE A 194 0.25 -4.75 -35.68
N ALA A 195 1.55 -4.41 -35.69
CA ALA A 195 2.42 -4.68 -34.55
C ALA A 195 1.99 -3.87 -33.33
N TYR A 196 1.61 -2.60 -33.51
CA TYR A 196 1.11 -1.75 -32.43
C TYR A 196 -0.21 -2.24 -31.86
N LEU A 197 -1.13 -2.70 -32.70
CA LEU A 197 -2.39 -3.30 -32.25
C LEU A 197 -2.15 -4.55 -31.40
N ARG A 198 -1.18 -5.39 -31.79
CA ARG A 198 -0.79 -6.57 -31.01
C ARG A 198 -0.22 -6.16 -29.64
N THR A 199 0.68 -5.17 -29.60
CA THR A 199 1.23 -4.65 -28.33
C THR A 199 0.13 -4.05 -27.44
N PHE A 200 -0.82 -3.31 -28.01
CA PHE A 200 -1.95 -2.77 -27.28
C PHE A 200 -2.86 -3.89 -26.72
N ARG A 201 -3.05 -4.98 -27.46
CA ARG A 201 -3.78 -6.15 -26.96
C ARG A 201 -3.07 -6.80 -25.78
N THR A 202 -1.74 -6.94 -25.81
CA THR A 202 -0.95 -7.41 -24.66
C THR A 202 -1.12 -6.50 -23.45
N LEU A 203 -1.12 -5.18 -23.65
CA LEU A 203 -1.38 -4.21 -22.59
C LEU A 203 -2.76 -4.40 -21.95
N GLN A 204 -3.80 -4.67 -22.74
CA GLN A 204 -5.14 -4.95 -22.23
C GLN A 204 -5.17 -6.22 -21.37
N ILE A 205 -4.52 -7.29 -21.84
CA ILE A 205 -4.41 -8.55 -21.08
C ILE A 205 -3.69 -8.30 -19.76
N LEU A 206 -2.58 -7.56 -19.77
CA LEU A 206 -1.86 -7.16 -18.56
C LEU A 206 -2.74 -6.34 -17.61
N SER A 207 -3.58 -5.45 -18.16
CA SER A 207 -4.51 -4.66 -17.35
C SER A 207 -5.64 -5.49 -16.73
N ILE A 208 -6.15 -6.48 -17.46
CA ILE A 208 -7.15 -7.42 -16.94
C ILE A 208 -6.54 -8.27 -15.82
N MET A 209 -5.33 -8.81 -16.02
CA MET A 209 -4.63 -9.58 -14.98
C MET A 209 -4.36 -8.72 -13.73
N HIS A 210 -3.93 -7.47 -13.91
CA HIS A 210 -3.68 -6.56 -12.79
C HIS A 210 -4.97 -6.27 -12.00
N ASN A 211 -6.08 -5.99 -12.68
CA ASN A 211 -7.39 -5.81 -12.03
C ASN A 211 -7.90 -7.10 -11.37
N ALA A 212 -7.61 -8.28 -11.93
CA ALA A 212 -8.00 -9.55 -11.32
C ALA A 212 -7.23 -9.80 -10.01
N VAL A 213 -5.92 -9.52 -9.99
CA VAL A 213 -5.08 -9.64 -8.78
C VAL A 213 -5.51 -8.63 -7.71
N LEU A 214 -5.92 -7.43 -8.09
CA LEU A 214 -6.38 -6.39 -7.16
C LEU A 214 -7.90 -6.24 -7.12
N SER A 215 -8.62 -7.31 -7.41
CA SER A 215 -10.06 -7.35 -7.33
C SER A 215 -10.55 -7.23 -5.88
N GLN A 216 -11.86 -7.13 -5.69
CA GLN A 216 -12.45 -7.13 -4.35
C GLN A 216 -12.01 -8.38 -3.56
N PRO A 217 -11.71 -8.24 -2.25
CA PRO A 217 -11.90 -7.05 -1.42
C PRO A 217 -10.66 -6.12 -1.33
N ILE A 218 -9.56 -6.45 -2.01
CA ILE A 218 -8.26 -5.84 -1.71
C ILE A 218 -8.16 -4.37 -2.06
N MET A 219 -8.63 -3.94 -3.23
CA MET A 219 -8.54 -2.53 -3.58
C MET A 219 -9.33 -1.62 -2.62
N PRO A 220 -10.60 -1.94 -2.27
CA PRO A 220 -11.31 -1.19 -1.24
C PRO A 220 -10.62 -1.20 0.13
N VAL A 221 -10.12 -2.37 0.58
CA VAL A 221 -9.38 -2.49 1.84
C VAL A 221 -8.12 -1.65 1.83
N PHE A 222 -7.41 -1.59 0.68
CA PHE A 222 -6.23 -0.75 0.53
C PHE A 222 -6.57 0.73 0.66
N VAL A 223 -7.53 1.20 -0.12
CA VAL A 223 -7.93 2.61 -0.15
C VAL A 223 -8.50 3.04 1.20
N GLY A 224 -9.42 2.25 1.77
CA GLY A 224 -9.99 2.51 3.09
C GLY A 224 -8.95 2.47 4.20
N GLY A 225 -8.07 1.46 4.18
CA GLY A 225 -7.00 1.31 5.17
C GLY A 225 -6.03 2.50 5.16
N VAL A 226 -5.56 2.92 3.98
CA VAL A 226 -4.70 4.12 3.86
C VAL A 226 -5.43 5.38 4.33
N THR A 227 -6.71 5.52 3.99
CA THR A 227 -7.54 6.67 4.40
C THR A 227 -7.65 6.77 5.92
N VAL A 228 -8.04 5.68 6.57
CA VAL A 228 -8.24 5.59 8.03
C VAL A 228 -6.90 5.71 8.77
N CYS A 229 -5.85 5.04 8.31
CA CYS A 229 -4.51 5.14 8.90
C CYS A 229 -3.97 6.57 8.85
N LEU A 230 -4.17 7.30 7.74
CA LEU A 230 -3.78 8.70 7.66
C LEU A 230 -4.57 9.57 8.64
N SER A 231 -5.89 9.36 8.78
CA SER A 231 -6.72 10.10 9.73
C SER A 231 -6.27 9.88 11.18
N PHE A 232 -6.01 8.62 11.57
CA PHE A 232 -5.48 8.31 12.89
C PHE A 232 -4.11 8.94 13.12
N ALA A 233 -3.23 8.90 12.11
CA ALA A 233 -1.91 9.49 12.23
C ALA A 233 -1.95 11.00 12.41
N LEU A 234 -2.78 11.70 11.62
CA LEU A 234 -2.98 13.14 11.77
C LEU A 234 -3.60 13.51 13.12
N TYR A 235 -4.54 12.69 13.63
CA TYR A 235 -5.12 12.92 14.95
C TYR A 235 -4.04 12.88 16.03
N ILE A 236 -3.21 11.84 16.06
CA ILE A 236 -2.12 11.72 17.05
C ILE A 236 -1.12 12.87 16.95
N LEU A 237 -0.85 13.39 15.75
CA LEU A 237 0.06 14.53 15.54
C LEU A 237 -0.51 15.88 15.98
N ILE A 238 -1.84 16.03 15.99
CA ILE A 238 -2.52 17.27 16.42
C ILE A 238 -2.72 17.29 17.94
N VAL A 239 -2.93 16.13 18.56
CA VAL A 239 -3.05 16.02 20.02
C VAL A 239 -1.80 16.62 20.69
N PRO A 240 -1.95 17.40 21.77
CA PRO A 240 -0.82 18.05 22.44
C PRO A 240 0.31 17.07 22.79
N THR A 241 1.54 17.48 22.47
CA THR A 241 2.75 16.68 22.71
C THR A 241 3.03 16.42 24.19
N SER A 242 2.39 17.16 25.11
CA SER A 242 2.44 16.90 26.54
C SER A 242 1.80 15.57 26.94
N GLU A 243 0.89 15.03 26.12
CA GLU A 243 0.20 13.77 26.40
C GLU A 243 0.76 12.58 25.62
N VAL A 244 1.32 12.83 24.42
CA VAL A 244 1.80 11.80 23.51
C VAL A 244 3.31 11.60 23.69
N PRO A 245 3.78 10.39 24.04
CA PRO A 245 5.21 10.12 24.15
C PRO A 245 5.96 10.43 22.85
N LEU A 246 7.15 11.04 22.94
CA LEU A 246 7.98 11.39 21.78
C LEU A 246 8.18 10.22 20.78
N PRO A 247 8.42 8.96 21.19
CA PRO A 247 8.54 7.84 20.25
C PRO A 247 7.27 7.60 19.42
N VAL A 248 6.09 7.79 20.02
CA VAL A 248 4.79 7.65 19.35
C VAL A 248 4.63 8.76 18.33
N PHE A 249 4.94 10.00 18.72
CA PHE A 249 4.88 11.15 17.82
C PHE A 249 5.78 10.95 16.59
N LEU A 250 7.04 10.54 16.79
CA LEU A 250 7.98 10.27 15.69
C LEU A 250 7.48 9.14 14.76
N LEU A 251 6.94 8.06 15.33
CA LEU A 251 6.33 6.98 14.56
C LEU A 251 5.19 7.52 13.66
N PHE A 252 4.29 8.34 14.21
CA PHE A 252 3.16 8.88 13.45
C PHE A 252 3.54 9.98 12.45
N CYS A 253 4.60 10.74 12.69
CA CYS A 253 5.19 11.60 11.66
C CYS A 253 5.61 10.78 10.45
N GLN A 254 6.34 9.68 10.68
CA GLN A 254 6.82 8.79 9.63
C GLN A 254 5.66 8.10 8.89
N VAL A 255 4.65 7.60 9.63
CA VAL A 255 3.44 6.99 9.05
C VAL A 255 2.68 8.00 8.18
N THR A 256 2.48 9.23 8.66
CA THR A 256 1.79 10.29 7.92
C THR A 256 2.51 10.59 6.60
N LEU A 257 3.85 10.72 6.65
CA LEU A 257 4.67 10.92 5.45
C LEU A 257 4.48 9.77 4.44
N HIS A 258 4.55 8.51 4.90
CA HIS A 258 4.37 7.36 4.02
C HIS A 258 2.96 7.29 3.41
N MET A 259 1.91 7.49 4.21
CA MET A 259 0.54 7.48 3.70
C MET A 259 0.30 8.61 2.71
N PHE A 260 0.83 9.80 2.97
CA PHE A 260 0.76 10.92 2.04
C PHE A 260 1.46 10.61 0.71
N VAL A 261 2.67 10.03 0.75
CA VAL A 261 3.39 9.60 -0.46
C VAL A 261 2.60 8.54 -1.22
N ILE A 262 1.99 7.56 -0.54
CA ILE A 262 1.16 6.52 -1.16
C ILE A 262 -0.08 7.11 -1.85
N ILE A 263 -0.75 8.07 -1.21
CA ILE A 263 -1.95 8.72 -1.77
C ILE A 263 -1.58 9.61 -2.96
N VAL A 264 -0.57 10.47 -2.82
CA VAL A 264 -0.23 11.45 -3.88
C VAL A 264 0.49 10.79 -5.05
N GLY A 265 1.29 9.77 -4.79
CA GLY A 265 2.14 9.10 -5.76
C GLY A 265 1.42 7.94 -6.48
N PRO A 266 1.45 6.72 -5.92
CA PRO A 266 0.81 5.53 -6.49
C PRO A 266 -0.63 5.74 -6.99
N PHE A 267 -1.53 6.39 -6.23
CA PHE A 267 -2.91 6.57 -6.70
C PHE A 267 -3.01 7.48 -7.91
N LYS A 268 -2.21 8.56 -7.96
CA LYS A 268 -2.12 9.41 -9.14
C LYS A 268 -1.53 8.67 -10.33
N MET A 269 -0.50 7.85 -10.11
CA MET A 269 0.08 7.03 -11.17
C MET A 269 -0.90 6.03 -11.75
N MET A 270 -1.79 5.44 -10.94
CA MET A 270 -2.79 4.49 -11.41
C MET A 270 -3.84 5.10 -12.36
N ALA A 271 -4.06 6.42 -12.29
CA ALA A 271 -4.92 7.12 -13.22
C ALA A 271 -4.23 7.40 -14.58
N CYS A 272 -2.90 7.46 -14.62
CA CYS A 272 -2.15 7.80 -15.83
C CYS A 272 -2.35 6.81 -17.00
N PRO A 273 -2.34 5.47 -16.82
CA PRO A 273 -2.59 4.52 -17.91
C PRO A 273 -3.95 4.75 -18.59
N LEU A 274 -4.97 5.15 -17.84
CA LEU A 274 -6.29 5.43 -18.39
C LEU A 274 -6.22 6.60 -19.38
N VAL A 275 -5.70 7.75 -18.93
CA VAL A 275 -5.58 8.97 -19.75
C VAL A 275 -4.73 8.70 -21.00
N LYS A 276 -3.55 8.10 -20.82
CA LYS A 276 -2.64 7.79 -21.95
C LYS A 276 -3.24 6.77 -22.92
N SER A 277 -3.95 5.75 -22.42
CA SER A 277 -4.57 4.75 -23.31
C SER A 277 -5.69 5.35 -24.17
N ILE A 278 -6.46 6.31 -23.63
CA ILE A 278 -7.49 7.03 -24.39
C ILE A 278 -6.84 7.89 -25.48
N GLU A 279 -5.75 8.59 -25.16
CA GLU A 279 -5.01 9.40 -26.13
C GLU A 279 -4.44 8.55 -27.27
N VAL A 280 -3.83 7.40 -26.94
CA VAL A 280 -3.32 6.44 -27.92
C VAL A 280 -4.46 5.88 -28.78
N LEU A 281 -5.59 5.49 -28.18
CA LEU A 281 -6.76 5.00 -28.93
C LEU A 281 -7.33 6.08 -29.87
N LYS A 282 -7.52 7.31 -29.40
CA LYS A 282 -7.97 8.43 -30.25
C LYS A 282 -7.01 8.70 -31.41
N SER A 283 -5.71 8.60 -31.15
CA SER A 283 -4.68 8.74 -32.18
C SER A 283 -4.78 7.61 -33.20
N LEU A 284 -5.02 6.37 -32.75
CA LEU A 284 -5.25 5.21 -33.61
C LEU A 284 -6.52 5.34 -34.46
N GLU A 285 -7.60 5.90 -33.90
CA GLU A 285 -8.88 6.09 -34.62
C GLU A 285 -8.80 7.13 -35.74
N ARG A 286 -7.99 8.18 -35.57
CA ARG A 286 -7.84 9.27 -36.56
C ARG A 286 -7.13 8.85 -37.84
N ILE A 287 -6.45 7.71 -37.83
CA ILE A 287 -5.70 7.25 -39.00
C ILE A 287 -6.67 6.79 -40.08
N LYS A 288 -6.34 7.12 -41.33
CA LYS A 288 -6.92 6.53 -42.53
C LYS A 288 -6.43 5.08 -42.68
N GLY A 289 -6.91 4.19 -41.82
CA GLY A 289 -6.68 2.74 -41.89
C GLY A 289 -7.81 1.99 -42.61
N THR A 290 -7.61 0.70 -42.85
CA THR A 290 -8.68 -0.18 -43.35
C THR A 290 -9.86 -0.20 -42.36
N SER A 291 -11.06 -0.47 -42.85
CA SER A 291 -12.27 -0.54 -42.02
C SER A 291 -12.12 -1.56 -40.88
N LEU A 292 -11.35 -2.64 -41.09
CA LEU A 292 -11.02 -3.65 -40.09
C LEU A 292 -10.17 -3.09 -38.94
N VAL A 293 -9.13 -2.30 -39.23
CA VAL A 293 -8.30 -1.66 -38.19
C VAL A 293 -9.15 -0.72 -37.34
N ARG A 294 -10.02 0.07 -37.96
CA ARG A 294 -10.93 0.97 -37.23
C ARG A 294 -11.92 0.20 -36.35
N LYS A 295 -12.50 -0.91 -36.85
CA LYS A 295 -13.36 -1.79 -36.04
C LYS A 295 -12.60 -2.40 -34.87
N PHE A 296 -11.36 -2.82 -35.09
CA PHE A 296 -10.51 -3.37 -34.04
C PHE A 296 -10.21 -2.33 -32.95
N VAL A 297 -9.77 -1.12 -33.31
CA VAL A 297 -9.49 -0.05 -32.35
C VAL A 297 -10.73 0.30 -31.53
N ARG A 298 -11.91 0.38 -32.16
CA ARG A 298 -13.18 0.60 -31.45
C ARG A 298 -13.56 -0.52 -30.48
N SER A 299 -13.13 -1.76 -30.76
CA SER A 299 -13.36 -2.90 -29.87
C SER A 299 -12.43 -2.92 -28.65
N CYS A 300 -11.37 -2.12 -28.67
CA CYS A 300 -10.36 -2.10 -27.62
C CYS A 300 -10.78 -1.16 -26.48
N PRO A 301 -11.13 -1.66 -25.28
CA PRO A 301 -11.39 -0.80 -24.13
C PRO A 301 -10.10 -0.09 -23.68
N PRO A 302 -10.23 1.11 -23.08
CA PRO A 302 -9.12 1.80 -22.45
C PRO A 302 -8.64 1.04 -21.20
N CYS A 303 -7.37 1.25 -20.84
CA CYS A 303 -6.73 0.59 -19.71
C CYS A 303 -7.12 1.28 -18.40
N LYS A 304 -8.25 0.88 -17.83
CA LYS A 304 -8.75 1.38 -16.54
C LYS A 304 -8.36 0.46 -15.37
N MET A 305 -8.04 1.07 -14.24
CA MET A 305 -7.81 0.37 -12.97
C MET A 305 -9.06 0.49 -12.11
N SER A 306 -9.64 -0.64 -11.70
CA SER A 306 -10.88 -0.67 -10.91
C SER A 306 -10.61 -0.35 -9.44
N LEU A 307 -11.49 0.42 -8.82
CA LEU A 307 -11.51 0.62 -7.35
C LEU A 307 -12.21 -0.56 -6.62
N GLY A 308 -12.84 -1.45 -7.38
CA GLY A 308 -13.57 -2.61 -6.87
C GLY A 308 -15.07 -2.39 -6.77
N ASP A 309 -15.55 -1.16 -6.65
CA ASP A 309 -16.98 -0.78 -6.56
C ASP A 309 -17.63 -0.47 -7.92
N GLY A 310 -16.95 -0.80 -9.02
CA GLY A 310 -17.37 -0.43 -10.38
C GLY A 310 -16.88 0.94 -10.84
N THR A 311 -16.26 1.73 -9.95
CA THR A 311 -15.57 2.97 -10.30
C THR A 311 -14.09 2.72 -10.64
N PHE A 312 -13.41 3.74 -11.14
CA PHE A 312 -12.02 3.65 -11.61
C PHE A 312 -11.16 4.76 -11.02
N PHE A 313 -9.86 4.51 -10.91
CA PHE A 313 -8.91 5.56 -10.55
C PHE A 313 -8.88 6.65 -11.62
N ASP A 314 -9.19 7.88 -11.20
CA ASP A 314 -9.02 9.10 -11.97
C ASP A 314 -7.99 10.03 -11.30
N MET A 315 -7.69 11.16 -11.95
CA MET A 315 -6.73 12.13 -11.43
C MET A 315 -7.21 12.83 -10.15
N ALA A 316 -8.51 12.83 -9.87
CA ALA A 316 -9.11 13.45 -8.68
C ALA A 316 -9.17 12.47 -7.49
N THR A 317 -9.06 11.17 -7.72
CA THR A 317 -9.25 10.12 -6.71
C THR A 317 -8.31 10.31 -5.51
N SER A 318 -7.04 10.67 -5.75
CA SER A 318 -6.10 10.94 -4.66
C SER A 318 -6.50 12.14 -3.80
N LEU A 319 -7.04 13.20 -4.39
CA LEU A 319 -7.56 14.37 -3.68
C LEU A 319 -8.84 14.04 -2.91
N VAL A 320 -9.72 13.22 -3.50
CA VAL A 320 -10.94 12.74 -2.84
C VAL A 320 -10.58 11.92 -1.60
N ILE A 321 -9.61 11.01 -1.71
CA ILE A 321 -9.13 10.20 -0.58
C ILE A 321 -8.52 11.09 0.50
N LEU A 322 -7.67 12.05 0.13
CA LEU A 322 -7.08 12.99 1.08
C LEU A 322 -8.14 13.82 1.81
N ARG A 323 -9.14 14.32 1.08
CA ARG A 323 -10.29 15.02 1.66
C ARG A 323 -11.04 14.12 2.64
N LYS A 324 -11.32 12.87 2.28
CA LYS A 324 -11.99 11.92 3.18
C LYS A 324 -11.18 11.64 4.44
N SER A 325 -9.85 11.57 4.34
CA SER A 325 -8.99 11.46 5.52
C SER A 325 -9.11 12.66 6.45
N VAL A 326 -9.18 13.88 5.90
CA VAL A 326 -9.37 15.10 6.69
C VAL A 326 -10.78 15.18 7.28
N ASP A 327 -11.81 14.80 6.54
CA ASP A 327 -13.20 14.75 7.05
C ASP A 327 -13.32 13.79 8.25
N LEU A 328 -12.69 12.61 8.18
CA LEU A 328 -12.63 11.65 9.29
C LEU A 328 -11.84 12.19 10.49
N LEU A 329 -10.74 12.91 10.24
CA LEU A 329 -9.99 13.58 11.29
C LEU A 329 -10.85 14.60 12.04
N ILE A 330 -11.60 15.44 11.32
CA ILE A 330 -12.51 16.42 11.92
C ILE A 330 -13.56 15.70 12.77
N TYR A 331 -14.10 14.59 12.30
CA TYR A 331 -15.05 13.79 13.07
C TYR A 331 -14.44 13.29 14.41
N PHE A 332 -13.19 12.81 14.39
CA PHE A 332 -12.51 12.40 15.62
C PHE A 332 -12.21 13.55 16.58
N LEU A 333 -12.02 14.77 16.07
CA LEU A 333 -11.79 15.95 16.92
C LEU A 333 -13.07 16.50 17.55
N LEU A 334 -14.24 16.19 17.00
CA LEU A 334 -15.55 16.66 17.49
C LEU A 334 -16.22 15.68 18.46
N THR A 335 -15.69 14.47 18.61
CA THR A 335 -16.24 13.40 19.47
C THR A 335 -15.55 13.38 20.83
#